data_AF-A0A932J9Q5-F1
#
_entry.id   AF-A0A932J9Q5-F1
#
_cell.length_a   1.000
_cell.length_b   1.000
_cell.length_c   1.000
_cell.angle_alpha   90.00
_cell.angle_beta   90.00
_cell.angle_gamma   90.00
#
_symmetry.space_group_name_H-M   'P 1'
#
loop_
_entity.id
_entity.type
_entity.pdbx_description
1 polymer ?
#
loop_
_entity_poly.entity_id
_entity_poly.type
_entity_poly.pdbx_seq_one_letter_code
_entity_poly.pdbx_strand_id
1 'polypeptide(L)'
;MPALAQLTSAVSFLGMALSLWLGCYLVSRSPRSRLAWQAGLTLWTLAGIFIDSIVSINPSPATSWWLGWPINLPIAIWYHLSLETLPPDRAGRQRPFLPMVYGLMILFDILLAFTPWVVADAPGGLAVFAKIFAPGPLFIFLPVSLIGLMSLTLYNFWRARQAVTNLALRKQLNSLVRGTVFGALAVGYAVAIVTLKLPAPTLPIVFLFGLAVATLGYGTVRYSALIEGRILRFDIALNGLLILAVSLVYYAAIHFLVRTGGIVVDAFVIALAILTHTVFEFARRVLERPFLRRSERALRAALRTVALEVGEREAIEEGLRSALAAVVVGAASRWGAIVIREGDDFVIHASFHSKPVGERLPAAGLEVRELTTLAPGAAAKPLPELAVVAPLVADDGSLGAILLGQPKNGVSYSDSDLDLVAEAADDLTDLLRQAQRQEAQAREIEHALDTFREREHQLQQEIETLRAPAQFEIGDKQVAEVEDALKRLHDYSYLGDHPLAAFVTLSGATHLDRGKALNAALIAAIEKLRPAGTEPRELPPREWHPYVTLCDAYIHGQSNREIMARLYVSEATFHRTRRRALRAVAKALFEMDSAANLLN
;
A
#
# COMPACT_ATOMS: atom_id res chain seq x y z
N MET A 1 -18.97 -32.35 -43.66
CA MET A 1 -17.56 -32.00 -43.37
C MET A 1 -17.38 -30.51 -43.06
N PRO A 2 -17.71 -29.55 -43.93
CA PRO A 2 -17.42 -28.12 -43.67
C PRO A 2 -18.22 -27.55 -42.48
N ALA A 3 -19.49 -27.93 -42.32
CA ALA A 3 -20.32 -27.48 -41.21
C ALA A 3 -19.79 -27.93 -39.84
N LEU A 4 -19.29 -29.17 -39.73
CA LEU A 4 -18.69 -29.69 -38.49
C LEU A 4 -17.38 -28.97 -38.18
N ALA A 5 -16.53 -28.73 -39.18
CA ALA A 5 -15.30 -27.98 -39.02
C ALA A 5 -15.57 -26.53 -38.53
N GLN A 6 -16.53 -25.84 -39.17
CA GLN A 6 -16.96 -24.50 -38.75
C GLN A 6 -17.51 -24.48 -37.32
N LEU A 7 -18.34 -25.47 -36.97
CA LEU A 7 -18.88 -25.58 -35.62
C LEU A 7 -17.78 -25.82 -34.58
N THR A 8 -16.86 -26.75 -34.84
CA THR A 8 -15.72 -27.01 -33.95
C THR A 8 -14.84 -25.76 -33.81
N SER A 9 -14.52 -25.06 -34.91
CA SER A 9 -13.75 -23.81 -34.85
C SER A 9 -14.49 -22.72 -34.05
N ALA A 10 -15.81 -22.57 -34.20
CA ALA A 10 -16.59 -21.60 -33.45
C ALA A 10 -16.63 -21.92 -31.95
N VAL A 11 -16.86 -23.19 -31.59
CA VAL A 11 -16.83 -23.65 -30.18
C VAL A 11 -15.44 -23.48 -29.59
N SER A 12 -14.38 -23.83 -30.32
CA SER A 12 -13.00 -23.62 -29.89
C SER A 12 -12.70 -22.14 -29.69
N PHE A 13 -13.12 -21.27 -30.60
CA PHE A 13 -12.90 -19.82 -30.47
C PHE A 13 -13.60 -19.24 -29.23
N LEU A 14 -14.86 -19.62 -28.99
CA LEU A 14 -15.59 -19.19 -27.80
C LEU A 14 -14.95 -19.72 -26.51
N GLY A 15 -14.55 -20.99 -26.49
CA GLY A 15 -13.85 -21.61 -25.37
C GLY A 15 -12.52 -20.91 -25.07
N MET A 16 -11.72 -20.63 -26.10
CA MET A 16 -10.46 -19.89 -26.00
C MET A 16 -10.68 -18.49 -25.41
N ALA A 17 -11.60 -17.71 -25.99
CA ALA A 17 -11.88 -16.35 -25.55
C ALA A 17 -12.36 -16.31 -24.10
N LEU A 18 -13.29 -17.20 -23.74
CA LEU A 18 -13.81 -17.32 -22.38
C LEU A 18 -12.70 -17.70 -21.39
N SER A 19 -11.83 -18.65 -21.75
CA SER A 19 -10.75 -19.13 -20.89
C SER A 19 -9.67 -18.06 -20.67
N LEU A 20 -9.25 -17.35 -21.73
CA LEU A 20 -8.29 -16.24 -21.63
C LEU A 20 -8.84 -15.11 -20.78
N TRP A 21 -10.07 -14.67 -21.06
CA TRP A 21 -10.72 -13.61 -20.31
C TRP A 21 -10.85 -13.98 -18.83
N LEU A 22 -11.43 -15.14 -18.53
CA LEU A 22 -11.67 -15.57 -17.14
C LEU A 22 -10.35 -15.74 -16.38
N GLY A 23 -9.30 -16.26 -17.01
CA GLY A 23 -7.97 -16.41 -16.40
C GLY A 23 -7.36 -15.06 -16.02
N CYS A 24 -7.35 -14.11 -16.96
CA CYS A 24 -6.88 -12.74 -16.68
C CYS A 24 -7.75 -12.03 -15.63
N TYR A 25 -9.06 -12.26 -15.68
CA TYR A 25 -10.01 -11.70 -14.74
C TYR A 25 -9.74 -12.15 -13.30
N LEU A 26 -9.58 -13.46 -13.08
CA LEU A 26 -9.29 -14.04 -11.76
C LEU A 26 -8.00 -13.49 -11.18
N VAL A 27 -6.92 -13.47 -11.96
CA VAL A 27 -5.60 -13.03 -11.50
C VAL A 27 -5.56 -11.53 -11.24
N SER A 28 -6.16 -10.72 -12.10
CA SER A 28 -6.19 -9.26 -11.93
C SER A 28 -6.97 -8.81 -10.69
N ARG A 29 -7.99 -9.57 -10.30
CA ARG A 29 -8.81 -9.27 -9.11
C ARG A 29 -8.22 -9.80 -7.82
N SER A 30 -7.34 -10.80 -7.89
CA SER A 30 -6.77 -11.42 -6.69
C SER A 30 -5.29 -11.74 -6.91
N PRO A 31 -4.46 -10.71 -7.15
CA PRO A 31 -3.07 -10.89 -7.57
C PRO A 31 -2.21 -11.53 -6.49
N ARG A 32 -2.65 -11.52 -5.22
CA ARG A 32 -1.94 -12.13 -4.08
C ARG A 32 -2.40 -13.56 -3.77
N SER A 33 -3.54 -14.00 -4.31
CA SER A 33 -4.11 -15.31 -4.06
C SER A 33 -3.44 -16.40 -4.88
N ARG A 34 -2.83 -17.39 -4.20
CA ARG A 34 -2.26 -18.57 -4.88
C ARG A 34 -3.30 -19.38 -5.64
N LEU A 35 -4.50 -19.50 -5.07
CA LEU A 35 -5.65 -20.18 -5.68
C LEU A 35 -6.08 -19.50 -6.99
N ALA A 36 -6.13 -18.17 -7.03
CA ALA A 36 -6.49 -17.42 -8.23
C ALA A 36 -5.46 -17.61 -9.35
N TRP A 37 -4.17 -17.61 -9.01
CA TRP A 37 -3.09 -17.88 -9.96
C TRP A 37 -3.13 -19.30 -10.52
N GLN A 38 -3.41 -20.31 -9.70
CA GLN A 38 -3.52 -21.70 -10.16
C GLN A 38 -4.75 -21.92 -11.05
N ALA A 39 -5.88 -21.31 -10.70
CA ALA A 39 -7.07 -21.32 -11.54
C ALA A 39 -6.83 -20.58 -12.87
N GLY A 40 -6.19 -19.41 -12.82
CA GLY A 40 -5.77 -18.64 -14.01
C GLY A 40 -4.84 -19.45 -14.91
N LEU A 41 -3.82 -20.09 -14.35
CA LEU A 41 -2.89 -20.95 -15.09
C LEU A 41 -3.60 -22.16 -15.71
N THR A 42 -4.57 -22.76 -15.02
CA THR A 42 -5.41 -23.83 -15.60
C THR A 42 -6.20 -23.31 -16.80
N LEU A 43 -6.81 -22.12 -16.68
CA LEU A 43 -7.58 -21.52 -17.76
C LEU A 43 -6.70 -21.12 -18.96
N TRP A 44 -5.51 -20.56 -18.74
CA TRP A 44 -4.60 -20.24 -19.85
C TRP A 44 -4.07 -21.50 -20.55
N THR A 45 -3.79 -22.56 -19.79
CA THR A 45 -3.38 -23.84 -20.39
C THR A 45 -4.53 -24.54 -21.11
N LEU A 46 -5.78 -24.43 -20.63
CA LEU A 46 -6.98 -24.85 -21.38
C LEU A 46 -7.21 -24.00 -22.64
N ALA A 47 -6.90 -22.69 -22.61
CA ALA A 47 -6.97 -21.83 -23.79
C ALA A 47 -6.10 -22.36 -24.93
N GLY A 48 -4.92 -22.89 -24.61
CA GLY A 48 -4.04 -23.52 -25.58
C GLY A 48 -4.62 -24.76 -26.25
N ILE A 49 -5.44 -25.57 -25.57
CA ILE A 49 -6.15 -26.71 -26.17
C ILE A 49 -7.16 -26.24 -27.23
N PHE A 50 -7.84 -25.13 -26.97
CA PHE A 50 -8.75 -24.52 -27.95
C PHE A 50 -7.99 -23.95 -29.16
N ILE A 51 -6.85 -23.29 -28.93
CA ILE A 51 -5.95 -22.80 -29.99
C ILE A 51 -5.46 -23.97 -30.84
N ASP A 52 -5.02 -25.06 -30.22
CA ASP A 52 -4.56 -26.26 -30.89
C ASP A 52 -5.62 -26.84 -31.82
N SER A 53 -6.88 -26.86 -31.38
CA SER A 53 -8.01 -27.27 -32.23
C SER A 53 -8.20 -26.33 -33.42
N ILE A 54 -8.14 -25.01 -33.24
CA ILE A 54 -8.29 -24.04 -34.34
C ILE A 54 -7.18 -24.18 -35.38
N VAL A 55 -5.93 -24.28 -34.92
CA VAL A 55 -4.74 -24.46 -35.78
C VAL A 55 -4.81 -25.78 -36.53
N SER A 56 -5.24 -26.85 -35.87
CA SER A 56 -5.33 -28.18 -36.48
C SER A 56 -6.47 -28.31 -37.50
N ILE A 57 -7.54 -27.51 -37.36
CA ILE A 57 -8.64 -27.46 -38.35
C ILE A 57 -8.24 -26.64 -39.58
N ASN A 58 -7.46 -25.57 -39.40
CA ASN A 58 -7.04 -24.67 -40.48
C ASN A 58 -5.50 -24.57 -40.55
N PRO A 59 -4.80 -25.66 -40.90
CA PRO A 59 -3.34 -25.65 -40.97
C PRO A 59 -2.87 -24.69 -42.06
N SER A 60 -1.86 -23.88 -41.75
CA SER A 60 -1.23 -22.96 -42.71
C SER A 60 0.30 -23.13 -42.68
N PRO A 61 1.03 -22.70 -43.72
CA PRO A 61 2.50 -22.70 -43.68
C PRO A 61 3.05 -21.90 -42.49
N ALA A 62 2.35 -20.85 -42.06
CA ALA A 62 2.71 -20.03 -40.91
C ALA A 62 2.58 -20.75 -39.56
N THR A 63 1.85 -21.87 -39.50
CA THR A 63 1.69 -22.70 -38.30
C THR A 63 2.49 -24.00 -38.38
N SER A 64 3.42 -24.13 -39.33
CA SER A 64 4.26 -25.33 -39.50
C SER A 64 5.19 -25.61 -38.31
N TRP A 65 5.53 -24.59 -37.52
CA TRP A 65 6.30 -24.73 -36.28
C TRP A 65 5.46 -25.18 -35.08
N TRP A 66 4.12 -25.23 -35.20
CA TRP A 66 3.22 -25.63 -34.12
C TRP A 66 3.22 -27.15 -33.95
N LEU A 67 4.00 -27.63 -32.98
CA LEU A 67 4.17 -29.06 -32.66
C LEU A 67 2.98 -29.68 -31.89
N GLY A 68 1.99 -28.87 -31.51
CA GLY A 68 0.88 -29.26 -30.65
C GLY A 68 1.01 -28.64 -29.26
N TRP A 69 -0.12 -28.29 -28.65
CA TRP A 69 -0.15 -27.74 -27.29
C TRP A 69 -0.04 -28.86 -26.23
N PRO A 70 0.67 -28.67 -25.10
CA PRO A 70 0.68 -29.63 -23.99
C PRO A 70 -0.72 -29.81 -23.40
N ILE A 71 -1.34 -30.97 -23.66
CA ILE A 71 -2.73 -31.27 -23.30
C ILE A 71 -2.83 -31.79 -21.85
N ASN A 72 -1.74 -32.32 -21.31
CA ASN A 72 -1.75 -32.96 -19.98
C ASN A 72 -1.42 -31.98 -18.84
N LEU A 73 -0.65 -30.93 -19.10
CA LEU A 73 -0.27 -29.90 -18.11
C LEU A 73 -1.46 -29.25 -17.35
N PRO A 74 -2.60 -28.88 -17.98
CA PRO A 74 -3.76 -28.35 -17.25
C PRO A 74 -4.23 -29.25 -16.10
N ILE A 75 -4.09 -30.56 -16.25
CA ILE A 75 -4.57 -31.55 -15.28
C ILE A 75 -3.69 -31.54 -14.03
N ALA A 76 -2.36 -31.41 -14.18
CA ALA A 76 -1.45 -31.28 -13.05
C ALA A 76 -1.72 -30.01 -12.25
N ILE A 77 -1.95 -28.88 -12.94
CA ILE A 77 -2.29 -27.60 -12.31
C ILE A 77 -3.64 -27.68 -11.60
N TRP A 78 -4.64 -28.30 -12.24
CA TRP A 78 -5.95 -28.52 -11.63
C TRP A 78 -5.89 -29.42 -10.40
N TYR A 79 -5.01 -30.42 -10.41
CA TYR A 79 -4.74 -31.23 -9.23
C TYR A 79 -4.08 -30.43 -8.10
N HIS A 80 -3.11 -29.58 -8.43
CA HIS A 80 -2.51 -28.65 -7.47
C HIS A 80 -3.58 -27.78 -6.80
N LEU A 81 -4.48 -27.19 -7.60
CA LEU A 81 -5.61 -26.41 -7.11
C LEU A 81 -6.49 -27.22 -6.15
N SER A 82 -6.77 -28.48 -6.47
CA SER A 82 -7.56 -29.36 -5.60
C SER A 82 -6.92 -29.58 -4.23
N LEU A 83 -5.58 -29.62 -4.16
CA LEU A 83 -4.84 -29.77 -2.89
C LEU A 83 -4.89 -28.52 -2.02
N GLU A 84 -4.92 -27.33 -2.63
CA GLU A 84 -5.05 -26.07 -1.88
C GLU A 84 -6.44 -25.90 -1.28
N THR A 85 -7.47 -26.51 -1.87
CA THR A 85 -8.85 -26.48 -1.32
C THR A 85 -9.10 -27.51 -0.20
N LEU A 86 -8.17 -28.42 0.06
CA LEU A 86 -8.32 -29.47 1.06
C LEU A 86 -7.88 -29.01 2.47
N PRO A 87 -8.46 -29.57 3.54
CA PRO A 87 -7.96 -29.36 4.90
C PRO A 87 -6.47 -29.77 5.05
N PRO A 88 -5.69 -29.05 5.88
CA PRO A 88 -4.24 -29.17 5.95
C PRO A 88 -3.74 -30.60 6.23
N ASP A 89 -4.42 -31.34 7.11
CA ASP A 89 -4.06 -32.72 7.47
C ASP A 89 -4.04 -33.68 6.28
N ARG A 90 -4.97 -33.50 5.34
CA ARG A 90 -5.09 -34.37 4.15
C ARG A 90 -4.25 -33.86 3.00
N ALA A 91 -4.20 -32.53 2.81
CA ALA A 91 -3.31 -31.92 1.83
C ALA A 91 -1.85 -32.31 2.09
N GLY A 92 -1.42 -32.36 3.36
CA GLY A 92 -0.07 -32.77 3.74
C GLY A 92 0.34 -34.17 3.27
N ARG A 93 -0.59 -35.12 3.20
CA ARG A 93 -0.32 -36.49 2.71
C ARG A 93 -0.14 -36.56 1.20
N GLN A 94 -0.85 -35.72 0.45
CA GLN A 94 -0.84 -35.73 -1.02
C GLN A 94 0.20 -34.76 -1.64
N ARG A 95 0.59 -33.69 -0.91
CA ARG A 95 1.59 -32.70 -1.33
C ARG A 95 2.94 -33.28 -1.81
N PRO A 96 3.56 -34.29 -1.18
CA PRO A 96 4.84 -34.81 -1.68
C PRO A 96 4.73 -35.49 -3.05
N PHE A 97 3.53 -35.92 -3.46
CA PHE A 97 3.31 -36.51 -4.80
C PHE A 97 3.18 -35.46 -5.90
N LEU A 98 3.00 -34.18 -5.56
CA LEU A 98 2.81 -33.09 -6.52
C LEU A 98 3.95 -32.94 -7.54
N PRO A 99 5.26 -32.88 -7.16
CA PRO A 99 6.34 -32.79 -8.13
C PRO A 99 6.39 -34.01 -9.07
N MET A 100 6.05 -35.20 -8.57
CA MET A 100 5.97 -36.41 -9.39
C MET A 100 4.83 -36.31 -10.43
N VAL A 101 3.67 -35.76 -10.05
CA VAL A 101 2.55 -35.52 -10.97
C VAL A 101 2.94 -34.55 -12.09
N TYR A 102 3.57 -33.41 -11.75
CA TYR A 102 4.05 -32.47 -12.77
C TYR A 102 5.09 -33.11 -13.69
N GLY A 103 6.10 -33.78 -13.12
CA GLY A 103 7.13 -34.47 -13.90
C GLY A 103 6.55 -35.51 -14.86
N LEU A 104 5.57 -36.29 -14.41
CA LEU A 104 4.89 -37.30 -15.22
C LEU A 104 4.08 -36.68 -16.36
N MET A 105 3.27 -35.63 -16.10
CA MET A 105 2.48 -34.97 -17.14
C MET A 105 3.36 -34.29 -18.20
N ILE A 106 4.43 -33.62 -17.77
CA ILE A 106 5.41 -32.99 -18.67
C ILE A 106 6.13 -34.06 -19.50
N LEU A 107 6.54 -35.18 -18.89
CA LEU A 107 7.16 -36.29 -19.61
C LEU A 107 6.21 -36.84 -20.69
N PHE A 108 4.93 -37.03 -20.38
CA PHE A 108 3.95 -37.46 -21.38
C PHE A 108 3.77 -36.45 -22.51
N ASP A 109 3.69 -35.15 -22.21
CA ASP A 109 3.61 -34.10 -23.24
C ASP A 109 4.85 -34.11 -24.15
N ILE A 110 6.06 -34.25 -23.59
CA ILE A 110 7.31 -34.37 -24.36
C ILE A 110 7.31 -35.65 -25.22
N LEU A 111 6.95 -36.80 -24.65
CA LEU A 111 6.90 -38.05 -25.38
C LEU A 111 5.88 -38.00 -26.51
N LEU A 112 4.72 -37.37 -26.29
CA LEU A 112 3.68 -37.20 -27.31
C LEU A 112 4.14 -36.29 -28.46
N ALA A 113 4.89 -35.23 -28.15
CA ALA A 113 5.38 -34.28 -29.14
C ALA A 113 6.54 -34.81 -29.99
N PHE A 114 7.44 -35.61 -29.41
CA PHE A 114 8.71 -35.97 -30.06
C PHE A 114 8.89 -37.46 -30.37
N THR A 115 8.01 -38.34 -29.88
CA THR A 115 8.20 -39.79 -30.02
C THR A 115 6.91 -40.53 -30.39
N PRO A 116 7.00 -41.66 -31.11
CA PRO A 116 5.85 -42.52 -31.36
C PRO A 116 5.51 -43.45 -30.17
N TRP A 117 6.18 -43.29 -29.02
CA TRP A 117 6.11 -44.25 -27.92
C TRP A 117 4.76 -44.21 -27.19
N VAL A 118 4.08 -43.06 -27.19
CA VAL A 118 2.76 -42.89 -26.58
C VAL A 118 1.68 -42.99 -27.66
N VAL A 119 1.81 -42.26 -28.75
CA VAL A 119 0.91 -42.32 -29.91
C VAL A 119 1.74 -42.29 -31.18
N ALA A 120 1.58 -43.30 -32.05
CA ALA A 120 2.19 -43.29 -33.38
C ALA A 120 1.41 -42.37 -34.32
N ASP A 121 2.12 -41.70 -35.23
CA ASP A 121 1.59 -40.69 -36.16
C ASP A 121 0.92 -39.48 -35.48
N ALA A 122 1.54 -39.02 -34.39
CA ALA A 122 1.10 -37.87 -33.60
C ALA A 122 1.41 -36.44 -34.14
N PRO A 123 1.72 -36.12 -35.43
CA PRO A 123 1.79 -34.72 -35.83
C PRO A 123 0.44 -34.28 -36.41
N GLY A 124 -0.36 -33.67 -35.56
CA GLY A 124 -1.59 -32.98 -35.94
C GLY A 124 -2.54 -33.03 -34.78
N GLY A 125 -2.69 -31.90 -34.09
CA GLY A 125 -3.49 -31.72 -32.89
C GLY A 125 -4.99 -31.99 -33.10
N LEU A 126 -5.86 -31.30 -32.37
CA LEU A 126 -7.31 -31.57 -32.37
C LEU A 126 -8.02 -31.16 -33.67
N ALA A 127 -7.75 -31.86 -34.78
CA ALA A 127 -8.42 -31.74 -36.07
C ALA A 127 -9.92 -32.12 -35.98
N VAL A 128 -10.70 -31.89 -37.04
CA VAL A 128 -12.18 -32.10 -37.06
C VAL A 128 -12.57 -33.51 -36.59
N PHE A 129 -11.79 -34.51 -37.00
CA PHE A 129 -11.84 -35.87 -36.50
C PHE A 129 -10.52 -36.18 -35.82
N ALA A 130 -10.58 -36.96 -34.73
CA ALA A 130 -9.36 -37.56 -34.22
C ALA A 130 -8.79 -38.45 -35.33
N LYS A 131 -7.51 -38.25 -35.68
CA LYS A 131 -6.80 -39.19 -36.54
C LYS A 131 -6.87 -40.57 -35.88
N ILE A 132 -6.90 -41.63 -36.69
CA ILE A 132 -6.80 -43.00 -36.17
C ILE A 132 -5.37 -43.15 -35.64
N PHE A 133 -5.19 -42.77 -34.39
CA PHE A 133 -3.93 -42.86 -33.68
C PHE A 133 -3.68 -44.31 -33.31
N ALA A 134 -2.52 -44.86 -33.66
CA ALA A 134 -2.12 -46.17 -33.18
C ALA A 134 -1.48 -46.01 -31.79
N PRO A 135 -2.02 -46.66 -30.73
CA PRO A 135 -1.47 -46.57 -29.40
C PRO A 135 -0.05 -47.16 -29.39
N GLY A 136 0.91 -46.38 -28.92
CA GLY A 136 2.30 -46.83 -28.75
C GLY A 136 2.48 -47.74 -27.53
N PRO A 137 3.68 -48.30 -27.32
CA PRO A 137 3.96 -49.21 -26.20
C PRO A 137 3.69 -48.61 -24.82
N LEU A 138 3.90 -47.30 -24.65
CA LEU A 138 3.68 -46.59 -23.40
C LEU A 138 2.27 -46.00 -23.27
N PHE A 139 1.41 -46.18 -24.28
CA PHE A 139 0.09 -45.57 -24.30
C PHE A 139 -0.70 -45.91 -23.04
N ILE A 140 -0.68 -47.15 -22.56
CA ILE A 140 -1.50 -47.61 -21.42
C ILE A 140 -1.28 -46.79 -20.14
N PHE A 141 -0.07 -46.27 -19.91
CA PHE A 141 0.24 -45.47 -18.73
C PHE A 141 -0.42 -44.08 -18.78
N LEU A 142 -0.68 -43.56 -19.97
CA LEU A 142 -1.31 -42.26 -20.15
C LEU A 142 -2.78 -42.28 -19.67
N PRO A 143 -3.72 -43.10 -20.20
CA PRO A 143 -5.07 -43.21 -19.66
C PRO A 143 -5.15 -43.49 -18.16
N VAL A 144 -4.32 -44.40 -17.65
CA VAL A 144 -4.30 -44.73 -16.22
C VAL A 144 -3.94 -43.52 -15.38
N SER A 145 -2.91 -42.76 -15.78
CA SER A 145 -2.51 -41.55 -15.07
C SER A 145 -3.54 -40.42 -15.21
N LEU A 146 -4.11 -40.19 -16.40
CA LEU A 146 -5.09 -39.13 -16.63
C LEU A 146 -6.41 -39.39 -15.89
N ILE A 147 -6.97 -40.59 -16.02
CA ILE A 147 -8.23 -40.98 -15.35
C ILE A 147 -8.00 -41.07 -13.83
N GLY A 148 -6.87 -41.62 -13.40
CA GLY A 148 -6.51 -41.70 -11.98
C GLY A 148 -6.39 -40.32 -11.35
N LEU A 149 -5.69 -39.39 -12.00
CA LEU A 149 -5.53 -38.02 -11.52
C LEU A 149 -6.86 -37.26 -11.52
N MET A 150 -7.67 -37.38 -12.57
CA MET A 150 -9.02 -36.77 -12.61
C MET A 150 -9.97 -37.33 -11.55
N SER A 151 -9.85 -38.63 -11.24
CA SER A 151 -10.63 -39.25 -10.17
C SER A 151 -10.19 -38.73 -8.80
N LEU A 152 -8.88 -38.54 -8.61
CA LEU A 152 -8.32 -38.00 -7.38
C LEU A 152 -8.68 -36.52 -7.18
N THR A 153 -8.64 -35.69 -8.23
CA THR A 153 -9.09 -34.29 -8.16
C THR A 153 -10.57 -34.19 -7.81
N LEU A 154 -11.40 -35.03 -8.43
CA LEU A 154 -12.83 -35.09 -8.13
C LEU A 154 -13.09 -35.49 -6.68
N TYR A 155 -12.35 -36.50 -6.19
CA TYR A 155 -12.41 -36.91 -4.79
C TYR A 155 -11.99 -35.77 -3.84
N ASN A 156 -10.90 -35.06 -4.16
CA ASN A 156 -10.40 -33.94 -3.37
C ASN A 156 -11.44 -32.82 -3.24
N PHE A 157 -12.03 -32.36 -4.35
CA PHE A 157 -13.08 -31.33 -4.31
C PHE A 157 -14.36 -31.82 -3.63
N TRP A 158 -14.77 -33.07 -3.85
CA TRP A 158 -15.94 -33.65 -3.18
C TRP A 158 -15.75 -33.73 -1.67
N ARG A 159 -14.55 -34.08 -1.21
CA ARG A 159 -14.19 -34.09 0.21
C ARG A 159 -14.12 -32.67 0.79
N ALA A 160 -13.49 -31.73 0.10
CA ALA A 160 -13.48 -30.33 0.50
C ALA A 160 -14.92 -29.80 0.68
N ARG A 161 -15.82 -30.14 -0.26
CA ARG A 161 -17.25 -29.78 -0.19
C ARG A 161 -17.95 -30.34 1.06
N GLN A 162 -17.58 -31.54 1.52
CA GLN A 162 -18.18 -32.15 2.71
C GLN A 162 -17.66 -31.54 4.01
N ALA A 163 -16.41 -31.06 4.02
CA ALA A 163 -15.79 -30.50 5.21
C ALA A 163 -16.28 -29.07 5.54
N VAL A 164 -16.85 -28.36 4.56
CA VAL A 164 -17.26 -26.97 4.70
C VAL A 164 -18.68 -26.84 5.24
N THR A 165 -18.85 -26.07 6.31
CA THR A 165 -20.15 -25.71 6.92
C THR A 165 -20.78 -24.47 6.27
N ASN A 166 -19.98 -23.55 5.71
CA ASN A 166 -20.47 -22.35 5.04
C ASN A 166 -21.18 -22.69 3.70
N LEU A 167 -22.45 -22.28 3.56
CA LEU A 167 -23.27 -22.57 2.39
C LEU A 167 -22.73 -21.94 1.10
N ALA A 168 -22.12 -20.74 1.17
CA ALA A 168 -21.57 -20.04 0.02
C ALA A 168 -20.34 -20.79 -0.53
N LEU A 169 -19.37 -21.09 0.34
CA LEU A 169 -18.17 -21.85 0.00
C LEU A 169 -18.50 -23.28 -0.48
N ARG A 170 -19.55 -23.91 0.06
CA ARG A 170 -20.04 -25.20 -0.44
C ARG A 170 -20.59 -25.11 -1.87
N LYS A 171 -21.27 -24.02 -2.22
CA LYS A 171 -21.76 -23.77 -3.59
C LYS A 171 -20.60 -23.45 -4.55
N GLN A 172 -19.56 -22.76 -4.09
CA GLN A 172 -18.31 -22.57 -4.84
C GLN A 172 -17.62 -23.90 -5.17
N LEU A 173 -17.51 -24.80 -4.20
CA LEU A 173 -16.93 -26.12 -4.44
C LEU A 173 -17.79 -26.97 -5.38
N ASN A 174 -19.11 -26.77 -5.41
CA ASN A 174 -19.99 -27.43 -6.39
C ASN A 174 -19.67 -27.05 -7.83
N SER A 175 -19.31 -25.80 -8.12
CA SER A 175 -18.92 -25.43 -9.48
C SER A 175 -17.61 -26.09 -9.88
N LEU A 176 -16.63 -26.19 -8.96
CA LEU A 176 -15.35 -26.88 -9.21
C LEU A 176 -15.55 -28.39 -9.44
N VAL A 177 -16.45 -29.04 -8.68
CA VAL A 177 -16.83 -30.44 -8.89
C VAL A 177 -17.46 -30.63 -10.27
N ARG A 178 -18.43 -29.78 -10.66
CA ARG A 178 -19.08 -29.86 -11.98
C ARG A 178 -18.07 -29.67 -13.12
N GLY A 179 -17.18 -28.68 -13.00
CA GLY A 179 -16.13 -28.45 -13.98
C GLY A 179 -15.17 -29.64 -14.11
N THR A 180 -14.81 -30.26 -12.98
CA THR A 180 -13.97 -31.46 -12.97
C THR A 180 -14.67 -32.64 -13.63
N VAL A 181 -15.99 -32.83 -13.43
CA VAL A 181 -16.76 -33.88 -14.11
C VAL A 181 -16.76 -33.65 -15.63
N PHE A 182 -17.00 -32.43 -16.11
CA PHE A 182 -16.94 -32.15 -17.54
C PHE A 182 -15.53 -32.37 -18.12
N GLY A 183 -14.48 -31.94 -17.41
CA GLY A 183 -13.09 -32.21 -17.81
C GLY A 183 -12.76 -33.71 -17.84
N ALA A 184 -13.20 -34.47 -16.84
CA ALA A 184 -13.01 -35.92 -16.78
C ALA A 184 -13.74 -36.64 -17.92
N LEU A 185 -14.95 -36.21 -18.28
CA LEU A 185 -15.68 -36.73 -19.43
C LEU A 185 -14.97 -36.41 -20.75
N ALA A 186 -14.41 -35.19 -20.90
CA ALA A 186 -13.64 -34.81 -22.09
C ALA A 186 -12.41 -35.71 -22.27
N VAL A 187 -11.64 -35.89 -21.18
CA VAL A 187 -10.46 -36.77 -21.14
C VAL A 187 -10.84 -38.22 -21.40
N GLY A 188 -11.91 -38.72 -20.77
CA GLY A 188 -12.40 -40.09 -20.95
C GLY A 188 -12.82 -40.37 -22.40
N TYR A 189 -13.52 -39.42 -23.04
CA TYR A 189 -13.89 -39.52 -24.45
C TYR A 189 -12.64 -39.51 -25.35
N ALA A 190 -11.67 -38.62 -25.11
CA ALA A 190 -10.43 -38.57 -25.86
C ALA A 190 -9.63 -39.89 -25.76
N VAL A 191 -9.51 -40.44 -24.55
CA VAL A 191 -8.87 -41.73 -24.29
C VAL A 191 -9.61 -42.87 -25.00
N ALA A 192 -10.94 -42.90 -24.95
CA ALA A 192 -11.75 -43.94 -25.57
C ALA A 192 -11.58 -43.98 -27.09
N ILE A 193 -11.54 -42.81 -27.74
CA ILE A 193 -11.29 -42.68 -29.17
C ILE A 193 -9.98 -43.35 -29.58
N VAL A 194 -8.88 -43.04 -28.88
CA VAL A 194 -7.55 -43.57 -29.21
C VAL A 194 -7.45 -45.05 -28.88
N THR A 195 -7.97 -45.47 -27.72
CA THR A 195 -7.92 -46.88 -27.27
C THR A 195 -8.72 -47.79 -28.20
N LEU A 196 -9.92 -47.35 -28.60
CA LEU A 196 -10.82 -48.10 -29.47
C LEU A 196 -10.55 -47.87 -30.97
N LYS A 197 -9.57 -47.02 -31.31
CA LYS A 197 -9.22 -46.65 -32.69
C LYS A 197 -10.42 -46.15 -33.51
N LEU A 198 -11.30 -45.38 -32.87
CA LEU A 198 -12.53 -44.89 -33.48
C LEU A 198 -12.27 -43.59 -34.27
N PRO A 199 -12.72 -43.48 -35.53
CA PRO A 199 -12.71 -42.21 -36.27
C PRO A 199 -13.87 -41.33 -35.81
N ALA A 200 -13.72 -40.70 -34.64
CA ALA A 200 -14.76 -39.92 -34.00
C ALA A 200 -14.46 -38.41 -34.04
N PRO A 201 -15.50 -37.55 -34.04
CA PRO A 201 -15.31 -36.10 -34.06
C PRO A 201 -14.69 -35.60 -32.75
N THR A 202 -13.86 -34.56 -32.83
CA THR A 202 -13.25 -33.90 -31.65
C THR A 202 -14.15 -32.86 -30.99
N LEU A 203 -15.24 -32.47 -31.66
CA LEU A 203 -16.22 -31.50 -31.14
C LEU A 203 -16.66 -31.80 -29.69
N PRO A 204 -16.98 -33.05 -29.29
CA PRO A 204 -17.36 -33.34 -27.91
C PRO A 204 -16.26 -33.03 -26.90
N ILE A 205 -14.99 -33.20 -27.24
CA ILE A 205 -13.85 -32.87 -26.37
C ILE A 205 -13.83 -31.37 -26.08
N VAL A 206 -13.81 -30.58 -27.16
CA VAL A 206 -13.77 -29.11 -27.10
C VAL A 206 -15.01 -28.57 -26.39
N PHE A 207 -16.18 -29.11 -26.70
CA PHE A 207 -17.44 -28.70 -26.08
C PHE A 207 -17.47 -28.99 -24.57
N LEU A 208 -17.02 -30.17 -24.14
CA LEU A 208 -16.96 -30.54 -22.72
C LEU A 208 -15.94 -29.68 -21.95
N PHE A 209 -14.77 -29.40 -22.53
CA PHE A 209 -13.84 -28.44 -21.93
C PHE A 209 -14.44 -27.02 -21.89
N GLY A 210 -15.17 -26.60 -22.92
CA GLY A 210 -15.90 -25.33 -22.93
C GLY A 210 -16.92 -25.24 -21.80
N LEU A 211 -17.67 -26.33 -21.55
CA LEU A 211 -18.58 -26.44 -20.41
C LEU A 211 -17.83 -26.41 -19.07
N ALA A 212 -16.67 -27.07 -18.96
CA ALA A 212 -15.84 -27.00 -17.76
C ALA A 212 -15.42 -25.56 -17.44
N VAL A 213 -14.91 -24.82 -18.44
CA VAL A 213 -14.57 -23.39 -18.31
C VAL A 213 -15.80 -22.56 -17.96
N ALA A 214 -16.94 -22.80 -18.61
CA ALA A 214 -18.18 -22.07 -18.34
C ALA A 214 -18.69 -22.30 -16.90
N THR A 215 -18.57 -23.52 -16.36
CA THR A 215 -18.93 -23.78 -14.95
C THR A 215 -18.00 -23.11 -13.96
N LEU A 216 -16.71 -23.01 -14.27
CA LEU A 216 -15.74 -22.23 -13.51
C LEU A 216 -16.13 -20.75 -13.51
N GLY A 217 -16.39 -20.18 -14.69
CA GLY A 217 -16.85 -18.80 -14.83
C GLY A 217 -18.16 -18.52 -14.10
N TYR A 218 -19.12 -19.44 -14.17
CA TYR A 218 -20.36 -19.36 -13.39
C TYR A 218 -20.08 -19.37 -11.89
N GLY A 219 -19.17 -20.23 -11.41
CA GLY A 219 -18.75 -20.27 -10.01
C GLY A 219 -18.16 -18.94 -9.56
N THR A 220 -17.27 -18.37 -10.38
CA THR A 220 -16.63 -17.07 -10.12
C THR A 220 -17.65 -15.93 -10.07
N VAL A 221 -18.58 -15.88 -11.03
CA VAL A 221 -19.65 -14.85 -11.07
C VAL A 221 -20.63 -15.00 -9.93
N ARG A 222 -21.06 -16.22 -9.62
CA ARG A 222 -22.20 -16.46 -8.73
C ARG A 222 -21.79 -16.49 -7.26
N TYR A 223 -20.61 -17.02 -6.96
CA TYR A 223 -20.15 -17.33 -5.60
C TYR A 223 -18.80 -16.70 -5.26
N SER A 224 -18.29 -15.76 -6.07
CA SER A 224 -16.96 -15.15 -5.91
C SER A 224 -15.86 -16.22 -5.84
N ALA A 225 -16.04 -17.31 -6.58
CA ALA A 225 -15.11 -18.43 -6.55
C ALA A 225 -13.70 -17.99 -6.94
N LEU A 226 -12.73 -18.26 -6.06
CA LEU A 226 -11.30 -18.06 -6.30
C LEU A 226 -10.87 -16.58 -6.41
N ILE A 227 -11.65 -15.67 -5.80
CA ILE A 227 -11.38 -14.23 -5.77
C ILE A 227 -11.34 -13.73 -4.32
N GLU A 228 -10.30 -12.95 -3.99
CA GLU A 228 -10.16 -12.09 -2.81
C GLU A 228 -11.04 -10.84 -2.95
N GLY A 229 -11.94 -10.63 -1.99
CA GLY A 229 -12.92 -9.54 -2.02
C GLY A 229 -14.17 -9.87 -2.85
N ARG A 230 -15.30 -9.22 -2.56
CA ARG A 230 -16.54 -9.44 -3.32
C ARG A 230 -16.61 -8.50 -4.52
N ILE A 231 -16.85 -9.08 -5.68
CA ILE A 231 -17.07 -8.33 -6.91
C ILE A 231 -18.56 -8.27 -7.18
N LEU A 232 -19.09 -7.06 -7.43
CA LEU A 232 -20.45 -6.90 -7.91
C LEU A 232 -20.65 -7.78 -9.15
N ARG A 233 -21.64 -8.69 -9.13
CA ARG A 233 -21.96 -9.60 -10.25
C ARG A 233 -22.12 -8.85 -11.58
N PHE A 234 -22.58 -7.61 -11.49
CA PHE A 234 -22.73 -6.69 -12.60
C PHE A 234 -21.40 -6.31 -13.26
N ASP A 235 -20.33 -6.14 -12.48
CA ASP A 235 -18.99 -5.77 -12.97
C ASP A 235 -18.38 -6.90 -13.83
N ILE A 236 -18.60 -8.17 -13.47
CA ILE A 236 -18.17 -9.30 -14.32
C ILE A 236 -18.96 -9.36 -15.63
N ALA A 237 -20.29 -9.27 -15.55
CA ALA A 237 -21.14 -9.34 -16.73
C ALA A 237 -20.86 -8.18 -17.70
N LEU A 238 -20.66 -6.97 -17.17
CA LEU A 238 -20.31 -5.79 -17.95
C LEU A 238 -18.94 -5.92 -18.61
N ASN A 239 -17.90 -6.33 -17.86
CA ASN A 239 -16.57 -6.56 -18.44
C ASN A 239 -16.60 -7.67 -19.49
N GLY A 240 -17.34 -8.77 -19.25
CA GLY A 240 -17.50 -9.84 -20.22
C GLY A 240 -18.20 -9.38 -21.49
N LEU A 241 -19.27 -8.58 -21.37
CA LEU A 241 -19.97 -8.02 -22.52
C LEU A 241 -19.11 -7.02 -23.29
N LEU A 242 -18.33 -6.20 -22.60
CA LEU A 242 -17.42 -5.23 -23.20
C LEU A 242 -16.29 -5.95 -23.97
N ILE A 243 -15.72 -7.01 -23.39
CA ILE A 243 -14.71 -7.84 -24.06
C ILE A 243 -15.30 -8.58 -25.26
N LEU A 244 -16.49 -9.16 -25.13
CA LEU A 244 -17.20 -9.78 -26.25
C LEU A 244 -17.43 -8.79 -27.39
N ALA A 245 -17.88 -7.57 -27.07
CA ALA A 245 -18.08 -6.50 -28.05
C ALA A 245 -16.78 -6.14 -28.77
N VAL A 246 -15.69 -5.95 -28.01
CA VAL A 246 -14.35 -5.68 -28.59
C VAL A 246 -13.91 -6.86 -29.48
N SER A 247 -13.98 -8.10 -29.00
CA SER A 247 -13.62 -9.28 -29.79
C SER A 247 -14.41 -9.39 -31.09
N LEU A 248 -15.70 -9.05 -31.07
CA LEU A 248 -16.55 -9.08 -32.27
C LEU A 248 -16.18 -7.98 -33.27
N VAL A 249 -15.80 -6.80 -32.79
CA VAL A 249 -15.25 -5.71 -33.63
C VAL A 249 -13.95 -6.15 -34.30
N TYR A 250 -13.01 -6.74 -33.55
CA TYR A 250 -11.78 -7.28 -34.12
C TYR A 250 -12.03 -8.39 -35.15
N TYR A 251 -12.93 -9.32 -34.82
CA TYR A 251 -13.29 -10.39 -35.75
C TYR A 251 -13.85 -9.84 -37.06
N ALA A 252 -14.80 -8.89 -36.99
CA ALA A 252 -15.38 -8.25 -38.17
C ALA A 252 -14.34 -7.47 -38.98
N ALA A 253 -13.46 -6.73 -38.29
CA ALA A 253 -12.38 -5.97 -38.91
C ALA A 253 -11.38 -6.87 -39.64
N ILE A 254 -10.92 -7.95 -39.00
CA ILE A 254 -10.00 -8.94 -39.59
C ILE A 254 -10.67 -9.61 -40.80
N HIS A 255 -11.93 -10.05 -40.67
CA HIS A 255 -12.66 -10.68 -41.77
C HIS A 255 -12.84 -9.72 -42.97
N PHE A 256 -13.08 -8.44 -42.71
CA PHE A 256 -13.13 -7.41 -43.74
C PHE A 256 -11.77 -7.20 -44.42
N LEU A 257 -10.69 -7.12 -43.63
CA LEU A 257 -9.32 -6.92 -44.11
C LEU A 257 -8.79 -8.09 -44.95
N VAL A 258 -9.07 -9.32 -44.53
CA VAL A 258 -8.70 -10.53 -45.29
C VAL A 258 -9.37 -10.55 -46.66
N ARG A 259 -10.59 -9.99 -46.77
CA ARG A 259 -11.33 -9.91 -48.04
C ARG A 259 -10.79 -8.83 -48.98
N THR A 260 -10.11 -7.81 -48.46
CA THR A 260 -9.58 -6.67 -49.24
C THR A 260 -8.09 -6.79 -49.60
N GLY A 261 -7.34 -7.70 -48.97
CA GLY A 261 -6.08 -8.25 -49.51
C GLY A 261 -4.86 -7.31 -49.56
N GLY A 262 -4.66 -6.43 -48.56
CA GLY A 262 -3.55 -5.44 -48.56
C GLY A 262 -2.50 -5.61 -47.45
N ILE A 263 -1.27 -5.10 -47.68
CA ILE A 263 -0.13 -5.06 -46.73
C ILE A 263 -0.40 -4.15 -45.50
N VAL A 264 -1.42 -3.28 -45.56
CA VAL A 264 -1.79 -2.34 -44.48
C VAL A 264 -2.53 -3.04 -43.31
N VAL A 265 -2.68 -4.37 -43.35
CA VAL A 265 -3.36 -5.16 -42.32
C VAL A 265 -2.74 -4.96 -40.94
N ASP A 266 -1.41 -4.96 -40.83
CA ASP A 266 -0.73 -4.88 -39.54
C ASP A 266 -0.91 -3.51 -38.88
N ALA A 267 -0.75 -2.43 -39.65
CA ALA A 267 -0.95 -1.06 -39.17
C ALA A 267 -2.41 -0.81 -38.73
N PHE A 268 -3.37 -1.38 -39.46
CA PHE A 268 -4.79 -1.26 -39.13
C PHE A 268 -5.17 -2.08 -37.89
N VAL A 269 -4.64 -3.30 -37.72
CA VAL A 269 -4.84 -4.10 -36.51
C VAL A 269 -4.24 -3.41 -35.29
N ILE A 270 -3.04 -2.81 -35.42
CA ILE A 270 -2.42 -2.03 -34.34
C ILE A 270 -3.26 -0.79 -34.01
N ALA A 271 -3.72 -0.03 -35.01
CA ALA A 271 -4.57 1.14 -34.80
C ALA A 271 -5.91 0.77 -34.14
N LEU A 272 -6.53 -0.34 -34.59
CA LEU A 272 -7.73 -0.88 -33.97
C LEU A 272 -7.47 -1.31 -32.53
N ALA A 273 -6.29 -1.81 -32.22
CA ALA A 273 -5.90 -2.14 -30.85
C ALA A 273 -5.79 -0.92 -29.95
N ILE A 274 -5.10 0.11 -30.39
CA ILE A 274 -4.99 1.36 -29.64
C ILE A 274 -6.39 1.97 -29.41
N LEU A 275 -7.23 2.00 -30.45
CA LEU A 275 -8.57 2.57 -30.36
C LEU A 275 -9.47 1.76 -29.41
N THR A 276 -9.49 0.43 -29.54
CA THR A 276 -10.34 -0.43 -28.72
C THR A 276 -9.95 -0.38 -27.24
N HIS A 277 -8.66 -0.36 -26.90
CA HIS A 277 -8.21 -0.19 -25.52
C HIS A 277 -8.61 1.17 -24.93
N THR A 278 -8.51 2.25 -25.71
CA THR A 278 -8.89 3.61 -25.28
C THR A 278 -10.41 3.74 -25.06
N VAL A 279 -11.21 3.22 -26.01
CA VAL A 279 -12.68 3.22 -25.92
C VAL A 279 -13.16 2.33 -24.77
N PHE A 280 -12.49 1.20 -24.52
CA PHE A 280 -12.80 0.29 -23.42
C PHE A 280 -12.72 1.01 -22.06
N GLU A 281 -11.62 1.73 -21.81
CA GLU A 281 -11.45 2.50 -20.56
C GLU A 281 -12.47 3.62 -20.40
N PHE A 282 -12.85 4.28 -21.50
CA PHE A 282 -13.88 5.32 -21.46
C PHE A 282 -15.28 4.73 -21.21
N ALA A 283 -15.64 3.68 -21.95
CA ALA A 283 -16.92 2.99 -21.80
C ALA A 283 -17.10 2.47 -20.38
N ARG A 284 -16.07 1.83 -19.81
CA ARG A 284 -16.07 1.37 -18.42
C ARG A 284 -16.38 2.51 -17.44
N ARG A 285 -15.67 3.65 -17.54
CA ARG A 285 -15.87 4.82 -16.67
C ARG A 285 -17.27 5.42 -16.77
N VAL A 286 -17.88 5.40 -17.96
CA VAL A 286 -19.23 5.94 -18.19
C VAL A 286 -20.30 4.98 -17.68
N LEU A 287 -20.12 3.67 -17.89
CA LEU A 287 -21.06 2.63 -17.47
C LEU A 287 -21.09 2.45 -15.95
N GLU A 288 -19.99 2.73 -15.25
CA GLU A 288 -19.93 2.67 -13.78
C GLU A 288 -20.72 3.83 -13.09
N ARG A 289 -20.91 4.99 -13.75
CA ARG A 289 -21.51 6.19 -13.12
C ARG A 289 -23.00 6.09 -12.73
N PRO A 290 -23.92 5.57 -13.56
CA PRO A 290 -25.35 5.56 -13.23
C PRO A 290 -25.80 4.35 -12.40
N PHE A 291 -24.96 3.33 -12.23
CA PHE A 291 -25.37 2.03 -11.68
C PHE A 291 -25.16 1.82 -10.16
N LEU A 292 -24.52 2.74 -9.44
CA LEU A 292 -24.47 2.69 -7.96
C LEU A 292 -25.86 2.92 -7.36
N ARG A 293 -26.38 1.93 -6.64
CA ARG A 293 -27.71 1.98 -6.04
C ARG A 293 -27.84 3.16 -5.06
N ARG A 294 -29.06 3.70 -4.93
CA ARG A 294 -29.38 4.78 -3.97
C ARG A 294 -29.00 4.40 -2.53
N SER A 295 -29.04 3.10 -2.19
CA SER A 295 -28.68 2.55 -0.88
C SER A 295 -27.17 2.56 -0.61
N GLU A 296 -26.32 2.21 -1.59
CA GLU A 296 -24.86 2.32 -1.48
C GLU A 296 -24.42 3.77 -1.33
N ARG A 297 -25.08 4.69 -2.04
CA ARG A 297 -24.85 6.13 -1.90
C ARG A 297 -25.24 6.66 -0.52
N ALA A 298 -26.33 6.18 0.06
CA ALA A 298 -26.77 6.56 1.40
C ALA A 298 -25.82 6.00 2.48
N LEU A 299 -25.39 4.74 2.35
CA LEU A 299 -24.41 4.10 3.22
C LEU A 299 -23.05 4.84 3.15
N ARG A 300 -22.52 5.08 1.95
CA ARG A 300 -21.26 5.84 1.78
C ARG A 300 -21.38 7.29 2.24
N ALA A 301 -22.54 7.91 2.13
CA ALA A 301 -22.76 9.25 2.67
C ALA A 301 -22.73 9.23 4.21
N ALA A 302 -23.41 8.27 4.84
CA ALA A 302 -23.39 8.08 6.29
C ALA A 302 -21.99 7.74 6.82
N LEU A 303 -21.26 6.88 6.12
CA LEU A 303 -19.89 6.50 6.46
C LEU A 303 -18.88 7.65 6.22
N ARG A 304 -19.09 8.48 5.19
CA ARG A 304 -18.30 9.71 4.98
C ARG A 304 -18.53 10.76 6.05
N THR A 305 -19.75 10.90 6.57
CA THR A 305 -19.99 11.78 7.72
C THR A 305 -19.22 11.30 8.95
N VAL A 306 -19.15 9.98 9.21
CA VAL A 306 -18.30 9.43 10.27
C VAL A 306 -16.82 9.75 10.05
N ALA A 307 -16.34 9.62 8.81
CA ALA A 307 -14.94 9.87 8.45
C ALA A 307 -14.53 11.36 8.57
N LEU A 308 -15.49 12.28 8.44
CA LEU A 308 -15.24 13.73 8.49
C LEU A 308 -15.33 14.31 9.89
N GLU A 309 -16.03 13.64 10.81
CA GLU A 309 -16.24 14.07 12.21
C GLU A 309 -15.29 13.39 13.20
N VAL A 310 -14.19 12.80 12.70
CA VAL A 310 -13.22 12.06 13.53
C VAL A 310 -12.47 13.01 14.46
N GLY A 311 -12.92 13.04 15.70
CA GLY A 311 -12.33 13.76 16.84
C GLY A 311 -13.04 13.46 18.16
N GLU A 312 -14.36 13.20 18.13
CA GLU A 312 -15.14 12.86 19.32
C GLU A 312 -15.64 11.41 19.27
N ARG A 313 -15.40 10.66 20.35
CA ARG A 313 -15.79 9.25 20.50
C ARG A 313 -17.31 9.03 20.29
N GLU A 314 -18.11 10.03 20.64
CA GLU A 314 -19.58 10.05 20.43
C GLU A 314 -19.97 10.11 18.94
N ALA A 315 -19.21 10.82 18.10
CA ALA A 315 -19.49 10.92 16.66
C ALA A 315 -19.29 9.58 15.92
N ILE A 316 -18.32 8.79 16.37
CA ILE A 316 -18.08 7.44 15.85
C ILE A 316 -19.26 6.52 16.20
N GLU A 317 -19.74 6.56 17.45
CA GLU A 317 -20.87 5.72 17.88
C GLU A 317 -22.18 6.06 17.16
N GLU A 318 -22.52 7.34 16.99
CA GLU A 318 -23.73 7.75 16.25
C GLU A 318 -23.62 7.44 14.75
N GLY A 319 -22.41 7.55 14.21
CA GLY A 319 -22.06 7.13 12.86
C GLY A 319 -22.25 5.63 12.62
N LEU A 320 -21.73 4.79 13.53
CA LEU A 320 -21.92 3.34 13.51
C LEU A 320 -23.39 2.96 13.59
N ARG A 321 -24.18 3.65 14.42
CA ARG A 321 -25.61 3.41 14.56
C ARG A 321 -26.38 3.75 13.28
N SER A 322 -26.04 4.87 12.65
CA SER A 322 -26.64 5.31 11.38
C SER A 322 -26.30 4.34 10.23
N ALA A 323 -25.04 3.89 10.15
CA ALA A 323 -24.62 2.88 9.19
C ALA A 323 -25.34 1.55 9.42
N LEU A 324 -25.43 1.08 10.67
CA LEU A 324 -26.16 -0.14 11.01
C LEU A 324 -27.64 -0.05 10.64
N ALA A 325 -28.29 1.08 10.88
CA ALA A 325 -29.69 1.30 10.51
C ALA A 325 -29.89 1.19 8.98
N ALA A 326 -28.98 1.79 8.19
CA ALA A 326 -29.01 1.68 6.73
C ALA A 326 -28.85 0.24 6.25
N VAL A 327 -27.96 -0.54 6.89
CA VAL A 327 -27.74 -1.96 6.59
C VAL A 327 -28.94 -2.81 6.95
N VAL A 328 -29.51 -2.63 8.14
CA VAL A 328 -30.67 -3.40 8.61
C VAL A 328 -31.91 -3.12 7.78
N VAL A 329 -32.16 -1.85 7.43
CA VAL A 329 -33.27 -1.47 6.56
C VAL A 329 -33.03 -1.96 5.13
N GLY A 330 -31.82 -1.79 4.60
CA GLY A 330 -31.44 -2.19 3.25
C GLY A 330 -31.52 -3.70 3.02
N ALA A 331 -31.07 -4.51 4.00
CA ALA A 331 -31.14 -5.97 3.96
C ALA A 331 -32.50 -6.53 4.44
N ALA A 332 -33.42 -5.66 4.86
CA ALA A 332 -34.70 -6.04 5.48
C ALA A 332 -34.56 -7.02 6.66
N SER A 333 -33.54 -6.82 7.51
CA SER A 333 -33.33 -7.64 8.71
C SER A 333 -34.30 -7.26 9.84
N ARG A 334 -34.64 -8.23 10.71
CA ARG A 334 -35.43 -7.99 11.93
C ARG A 334 -34.64 -7.19 12.98
N TRP A 335 -33.35 -7.47 13.10
CA TRP A 335 -32.44 -6.79 14.01
C TRP A 335 -31.00 -6.84 13.47
N GLY A 336 -30.14 -5.94 13.94
CA GLY A 336 -28.72 -5.98 13.64
C GLY A 336 -27.87 -5.47 14.80
N ALA A 337 -26.61 -5.88 14.82
CA ALA A 337 -25.61 -5.38 15.77
C ALA A 337 -24.25 -5.23 15.07
N ILE A 338 -23.46 -4.25 15.50
CA ILE A 338 -22.04 -4.16 15.18
C ILE A 338 -21.26 -4.50 16.45
N VAL A 339 -20.39 -5.49 16.34
CA VAL A 339 -19.49 -5.88 17.41
C VAL A 339 -18.04 -5.58 17.03
N ILE A 340 -17.26 -5.06 17.98
CA ILE A 340 -15.83 -4.78 17.81
C ILE A 340 -15.07 -5.60 18.86
N ARG A 341 -13.89 -6.08 18.50
CA ARG A 341 -13.05 -6.90 19.39
C ARG A 341 -12.34 -6.02 20.41
N GLU A 342 -12.55 -6.29 21.70
CA GLU A 342 -11.83 -5.67 22.81
C GLU A 342 -11.20 -6.76 23.69
N GLY A 343 -9.90 -7.02 23.50
CA GLY A 343 -9.22 -8.14 24.15
C GLY A 343 -9.66 -9.49 23.55
N ASP A 344 -10.14 -10.41 24.40
CA ASP A 344 -10.60 -11.75 24.00
C ASP A 344 -12.12 -11.84 23.72
N ASP A 345 -12.88 -10.78 24.04
CA ASP A 345 -14.33 -10.72 23.85
C ASP A 345 -14.72 -9.72 22.76
N PHE A 346 -15.93 -9.88 22.22
CA PHE A 346 -16.55 -8.92 21.31
C PHE A 346 -17.56 -8.05 22.08
N VAL A 347 -17.47 -6.73 21.91
CA VAL A 347 -18.38 -5.76 22.55
C VAL A 347 -19.33 -5.18 21.52
N ILE A 348 -20.61 -5.06 21.86
CA ILE A 348 -21.62 -4.43 20.99
C ILE A 348 -21.43 -2.91 21.05
N HIS A 349 -21.05 -2.27 19.93
CA HIS A 349 -20.93 -0.81 19.82
C HIS A 349 -22.14 -0.16 19.15
N ALA A 350 -22.85 -0.88 18.28
CA ALA A 350 -24.10 -0.40 17.71
C ALA A 350 -25.15 -1.52 17.72
N SER A 351 -26.39 -1.15 18.03
CA SER A 351 -27.51 -2.08 18.12
C SER A 351 -28.74 -1.49 17.45
N PHE A 352 -29.45 -2.33 16.68
CA PHE A 352 -30.72 -2.02 16.06
C PHE A 352 -31.70 -3.14 16.35
N HIS A 353 -32.63 -2.91 17.29
CA HIS A 353 -33.57 -3.91 17.82
C HIS A 353 -32.89 -5.20 18.33
N SER A 354 -31.65 -5.11 18.80
CA SER A 354 -30.87 -6.23 19.34
C SER A 354 -30.52 -5.99 20.82
N LYS A 355 -29.58 -6.76 21.37
CA LYS A 355 -29.03 -6.59 22.73
C LYS A 355 -28.47 -5.16 22.96
N PRO A 356 -28.43 -4.67 24.20
CA PRO A 356 -27.95 -3.32 24.50
C PRO A 356 -26.46 -3.12 24.15
N VAL A 357 -26.11 -1.89 23.80
CA VAL A 357 -24.72 -1.44 23.57
C VAL A 357 -23.91 -1.66 24.86
N GLY A 358 -22.68 -2.15 24.73
CA GLY A 358 -21.76 -2.47 25.83
C GLY A 358 -21.82 -3.91 26.34
N GLU A 359 -22.76 -4.75 25.87
CA GLU A 359 -22.80 -6.16 26.23
C GLU A 359 -21.65 -6.95 25.56
N ARG A 360 -21.01 -7.84 26.33
CA ARG A 360 -19.90 -8.70 25.85
C ARG A 360 -20.40 -10.04 25.32
N LEU A 361 -19.85 -10.44 24.18
CA LEU A 361 -20.13 -11.69 23.50
C LEU A 361 -18.84 -12.52 23.39
N PRO A 362 -18.89 -13.83 23.70
CA PRO A 362 -17.72 -14.69 23.58
C PRO A 362 -17.30 -14.85 22.11
N ALA A 363 -15.98 -14.91 21.85
CA ALA A 363 -15.43 -15.05 20.51
C ALA A 363 -15.86 -16.32 19.75
N ALA A 364 -16.29 -17.36 20.49
CA ALA A 364 -16.72 -18.63 19.93
C ALA A 364 -17.95 -18.48 19.02
N GLY A 365 -17.73 -18.61 17.71
CA GLY A 365 -18.77 -18.52 16.67
C GLY A 365 -18.91 -17.16 16.00
N LEU A 366 -18.16 -16.14 16.44
CA LEU A 366 -18.11 -14.80 15.86
C LEU A 366 -16.80 -14.54 15.09
N GLU A 367 -15.71 -15.24 15.43
CA GLU A 367 -14.47 -15.22 14.66
C GLU A 367 -14.63 -15.99 13.34
N VAL A 368 -15.16 -15.31 12.34
CA VAL A 368 -15.24 -15.84 10.98
C VAL A 368 -14.42 -14.95 10.06
N ARG A 369 -13.75 -15.53 9.06
CA ARG A 369 -12.96 -14.77 8.08
C ARG A 369 -13.74 -14.35 6.85
N GLU A 370 -14.90 -14.95 6.64
CA GLU A 370 -15.78 -14.69 5.52
C GLU A 370 -17.21 -14.49 6.02
N LEU A 371 -17.99 -13.70 5.29
CA LEU A 371 -19.42 -13.58 5.59
C LEU A 371 -20.08 -14.95 5.55
N THR A 372 -20.69 -15.28 6.68
CA THR A 372 -21.22 -16.60 6.96
C THR A 372 -22.71 -16.51 7.19
N THR A 373 -23.43 -17.29 6.38
CA THR A 373 -24.88 -17.50 6.54
C THR A 373 -25.08 -18.77 7.33
N LEU A 374 -25.76 -18.65 8.47
CA LEU A 374 -26.10 -19.78 9.33
C LEU A 374 -27.45 -20.35 8.93
N ALA A 375 -27.58 -21.67 8.99
CA ALA A 375 -28.88 -22.32 8.84
C ALA A 375 -29.81 -21.94 10.02
N PRO A 376 -31.14 -21.87 9.82
CA PRO A 376 -32.08 -21.59 10.90
C PRO A 376 -31.88 -22.57 12.06
N GLY A 377 -31.64 -22.06 13.27
CA GLY A 377 -31.43 -22.86 14.49
C GLY A 377 -30.02 -23.40 14.70
N ALA A 378 -29.06 -23.12 13.80
CA ALA A 378 -27.65 -23.52 13.97
C ALA A 378 -26.82 -22.53 14.82
N ALA A 379 -27.40 -21.39 15.21
CA ALA A 379 -26.74 -20.39 16.03
C ALA A 379 -26.60 -20.84 17.49
N ALA A 380 -25.41 -20.69 18.07
CA ALA A 380 -25.18 -20.93 19.49
C ALA A 380 -25.89 -19.87 20.36
N LYS A 381 -26.35 -20.26 21.57
CA LYS A 381 -26.79 -19.31 22.60
C LYS A 381 -25.58 -18.45 22.97
N PRO A 382 -25.59 -17.15 22.61
CA PRO A 382 -26.54 -16.17 23.15
C PRO A 382 -27.50 -15.49 22.14
N LEU A 383 -27.43 -15.79 20.84
CA LEU A 383 -28.20 -15.09 19.78
C LEU A 383 -29.06 -16.09 18.96
N PRO A 384 -30.24 -16.49 19.46
CA PRO A 384 -31.04 -17.59 18.90
C PRO A 384 -31.62 -17.33 17.49
N GLU A 385 -31.54 -16.11 16.97
CA GLU A 385 -32.03 -15.73 15.63
C GLU A 385 -30.93 -15.25 14.68
N LEU A 386 -29.65 -15.44 15.02
CA LEU A 386 -28.53 -15.04 14.18
C LEU A 386 -28.56 -15.80 12.85
N ALA A 387 -28.61 -15.07 11.75
CA ALA A 387 -28.67 -15.63 10.40
C ALA A 387 -27.42 -15.28 9.58
N VAL A 388 -26.81 -14.12 9.81
CA VAL A 388 -25.62 -13.66 9.08
C VAL A 388 -24.59 -13.10 10.05
N VAL A 389 -23.34 -13.51 9.86
CA VAL A 389 -22.15 -12.91 10.48
C VAL A 389 -21.28 -12.40 9.34
N ALA A 390 -21.13 -11.08 9.22
CA ALA A 390 -20.24 -10.45 8.26
C ALA A 390 -19.02 -9.90 9.00
N PRO A 391 -17.83 -10.49 8.86
CA PRO A 391 -16.69 -10.12 9.68
C PRO A 391 -16.02 -8.83 9.20
N LEU A 392 -15.45 -8.09 10.15
CA LEU A 392 -14.57 -6.96 9.92
C LEU A 392 -13.14 -7.48 10.12
N VAL A 393 -12.41 -7.72 9.03
CA VAL A 393 -11.10 -8.42 9.09
C VAL A 393 -9.98 -7.47 8.70
N ALA A 394 -8.97 -7.37 9.56
CA ALA A 394 -7.71 -6.71 9.26
C ALA A 394 -6.57 -7.71 9.02
N ASP A 395 -5.44 -7.24 8.48
CA ASP A 395 -4.28 -8.08 8.12
C ASP A 395 -3.69 -8.80 9.36
N ASP A 396 -3.96 -8.28 10.55
CA ASP A 396 -3.50 -8.70 11.88
C ASP A 396 -4.55 -9.46 12.72
N GLY A 397 -5.81 -9.56 12.27
CA GLY A 397 -6.85 -10.27 13.01
C GLY A 397 -8.29 -9.84 12.67
N SER A 398 -9.27 -10.37 13.40
CA SER A 398 -10.65 -9.87 13.33
C SER A 398 -10.76 -8.59 14.15
N LEU A 399 -11.14 -7.48 13.51
CA LEU A 399 -11.47 -6.22 14.18
C LEU A 399 -12.87 -6.25 14.81
N GLY A 400 -13.78 -7.07 14.26
CA GLY A 400 -15.17 -7.07 14.65
C GLY A 400 -16.05 -7.90 13.71
N ALA A 401 -17.37 -7.74 13.81
CA ALA A 401 -18.36 -8.30 12.90
C ALA A 401 -19.67 -7.51 12.89
N ILE A 402 -20.36 -7.51 11.76
CA ILE A 402 -21.77 -7.11 11.63
C ILE A 402 -22.62 -8.38 11.76
N LEU A 403 -23.58 -8.33 12.69
CA LEU A 403 -24.50 -9.42 12.99
C LEU A 403 -25.89 -9.05 12.52
N LEU A 404 -26.56 -9.96 11.81
CA LEU A 404 -27.94 -9.79 11.42
C LEU A 404 -28.80 -10.97 11.85
N GLY A 405 -29.99 -10.63 12.34
CA GLY A 405 -31.07 -11.57 12.62
C GLY A 405 -31.67 -12.20 11.36
N GLN A 406 -32.78 -12.91 11.49
CA GLN A 406 -33.51 -13.43 10.33
C GLN A 406 -34.13 -12.28 9.48
N PRO A 407 -34.27 -12.48 8.16
CA PRO A 407 -34.91 -11.48 7.30
C PRO A 407 -36.41 -11.33 7.61
N LYS A 408 -36.97 -10.13 7.41
CA LYS A 408 -38.39 -9.83 7.65
C LYS A 408 -39.33 -10.55 6.67
N ASN A 409 -38.90 -10.72 5.42
CA ASN A 409 -39.76 -11.13 4.30
C ASN A 409 -39.38 -12.49 3.67
N GLY A 410 -38.61 -13.35 4.35
CA GLY A 410 -38.17 -14.63 3.78
C GLY A 410 -37.56 -15.61 4.78
N VAL A 411 -37.16 -16.79 4.29
CA VAL A 411 -36.47 -17.83 5.07
C VAL A 411 -34.95 -17.66 5.02
N SER A 412 -34.43 -16.95 4.02
CA SER A 412 -33.01 -16.65 3.84
C SER A 412 -32.85 -15.29 3.16
N TYR A 413 -31.77 -14.58 3.48
CA TYR A 413 -31.41 -13.35 2.78
C TYR A 413 -31.22 -13.60 1.29
N SER A 414 -31.65 -12.64 0.47
CA SER A 414 -31.28 -12.67 -0.94
C SER A 414 -29.79 -12.38 -1.07
N ASP A 415 -29.16 -12.86 -2.15
CA ASP A 415 -27.73 -12.57 -2.34
C ASP A 415 -27.46 -11.07 -2.46
N SER A 416 -28.43 -10.29 -2.96
CA SER A 416 -28.33 -8.83 -3.03
C SER A 416 -28.28 -8.19 -1.65
N ASP A 417 -28.95 -8.78 -0.66
CA ASP A 417 -28.93 -8.29 0.71
C ASP A 417 -27.58 -8.66 1.36
N LEU A 418 -27.09 -9.87 1.11
CA LEU A 418 -25.78 -10.31 1.59
C LEU A 418 -24.63 -9.50 1.00
N ASP A 419 -24.73 -9.08 -0.27
CA ASP A 419 -23.73 -8.22 -0.91
C ASP A 419 -23.70 -6.82 -0.26
N LEU A 420 -24.86 -6.25 0.05
CA LEU A 420 -24.96 -4.96 0.76
C LEU A 420 -24.35 -5.02 2.17
N VAL A 421 -24.57 -6.12 2.89
CA VAL A 421 -24.04 -6.30 4.25
C VAL A 421 -22.52 -6.52 4.21
N ALA A 422 -22.03 -7.24 3.21
CA ALA A 422 -20.60 -7.43 3.00
C ALA A 422 -19.90 -6.10 2.64
N GLU A 423 -20.46 -5.32 1.71
CA GLU A 423 -19.90 -4.01 1.34
C GLU A 423 -19.86 -3.07 2.56
N ALA A 424 -20.92 -3.08 3.38
CA ALA A 424 -20.92 -2.34 4.63
C ALA A 424 -19.85 -2.80 5.61
N ALA A 425 -19.55 -4.10 5.68
CA ALA A 425 -18.50 -4.64 6.52
C ALA A 425 -17.10 -4.22 6.03
N ASP A 426 -16.87 -4.24 4.72
CA ASP A 426 -15.61 -3.80 4.12
C ASP A 426 -15.38 -2.30 4.36
N ASP A 427 -16.36 -1.45 4.04
CA ASP A 427 -16.27 0.00 4.25
C ASP A 427 -16.06 0.34 5.74
N LEU A 428 -16.73 -0.39 6.65
CA LEU A 428 -16.58 -0.20 8.09
C LEU A 428 -15.19 -0.65 8.57
N THR A 429 -14.65 -1.71 8.00
CA THR A 429 -13.29 -2.19 8.30
C THR A 429 -12.25 -1.12 7.95
N ASP A 430 -12.38 -0.51 6.77
CA ASP A 430 -11.47 0.56 6.32
C ASP A 430 -11.55 1.79 7.22
N LEU A 431 -12.76 2.18 7.63
CA LEU A 431 -12.96 3.29 8.56
C LEU A 431 -12.36 3.02 9.94
N LEU A 432 -12.60 1.83 10.51
CA LEU A 432 -12.03 1.45 11.81
C LEU A 432 -10.49 1.42 11.74
N ARG A 433 -9.90 0.90 10.65
CA ARG A 433 -8.46 0.95 10.43
C ARG A 433 -7.95 2.40 10.35
N GLN A 434 -8.65 3.27 9.64
CA GLN A 434 -8.26 4.67 9.52
C GLN A 434 -8.32 5.39 10.88
N ALA A 435 -9.38 5.17 11.66
CA ALA A 435 -9.54 5.72 12.99
C ALA A 435 -8.42 5.23 13.93
N GLN A 436 -8.13 3.92 13.94
CA GLN A 436 -7.03 3.35 14.74
C GLN A 436 -5.66 3.91 14.35
N ARG A 437 -5.40 4.09 13.04
CA ARG A 437 -4.15 4.70 12.56
C ARG A 437 -4.01 6.15 13.00
N GLN A 438 -5.10 6.92 12.97
CA GLN A 438 -5.10 8.30 13.45
C GLN A 438 -4.86 8.38 14.95
N GLU A 439 -5.51 7.53 15.76
CA GLU A 439 -5.24 7.47 17.20
C GLU A 439 -3.77 7.12 17.49
N ALA A 440 -3.21 6.14 16.77
CA ALA A 440 -1.82 5.76 16.92
C ALA A 440 -0.87 6.91 16.56
N GLN A 441 -1.13 7.62 15.45
CA GLN A 441 -0.36 8.80 15.04
C GLN A 441 -0.49 9.95 16.04
N ALA A 442 -1.68 10.21 16.58
CA ALA A 442 -1.89 11.24 17.58
C ALA A 442 -1.09 10.95 18.86
N ARG A 443 -1.09 9.71 19.34
CA ARG A 443 -0.28 9.28 20.49
C ARG A 443 1.23 9.38 20.22
N GLU A 444 1.66 9.07 19.00
CA GLU A 444 3.07 9.22 18.59
C GLU A 444 3.49 10.68 18.57
N ILE A 445 2.64 11.58 18.06
CA ILE A 445 2.87 13.03 18.08
C ILE A 445 2.91 13.56 19.52
N GLU A 446 1.99 13.12 20.38
CA GLU A 446 1.97 13.50 21.80
C GLU A 446 3.27 13.07 22.51
N HIS A 447 3.68 11.82 22.33
CA HIS A 447 4.96 11.32 22.86
C HIS A 447 6.18 12.05 22.26
N ALA A 448 6.16 12.38 20.96
CA ALA A 448 7.21 13.17 20.32
C ALA A 448 7.27 14.61 20.87
N LEU A 449 6.12 15.22 21.18
CA LEU A 449 6.04 16.55 21.76
C LEU A 449 6.54 16.56 23.21
N ASP A 450 6.20 15.54 24.00
CA ASP A 450 6.69 15.41 25.37
C ASP A 450 8.20 15.19 25.43
N THR A 451 8.74 14.30 24.59
CA THR A 451 10.20 14.11 24.47
C THR A 451 10.93 15.37 23.98
N PHE A 452 10.30 16.18 23.13
CA PHE A 452 10.85 17.47 22.72
C PHE A 452 10.89 18.48 23.89
N ARG A 453 9.79 18.58 24.66
CA ARG A 453 9.72 19.43 25.86
C ARG A 453 10.77 19.07 26.90
N GLU A 454 11.00 17.78 27.14
CA GLU A 454 12.04 17.30 28.06
C GLU A 454 13.44 17.71 27.60
N ARG A 455 13.74 17.57 26.30
CA ARG A 455 15.03 17.99 25.73
C ARG A 455 15.25 19.50 25.80
N GLU A 456 14.20 20.28 25.55
CA GLU A 456 14.26 21.74 25.68
C GLU A 456 14.62 22.15 27.11
N HIS A 457 14.00 21.54 28.12
CA HIS A 457 14.32 21.78 29.52
C HIS A 457 15.77 21.40 29.88
N GLN A 458 16.26 20.26 29.38
CA GLN A 458 17.65 19.84 29.61
C GLN A 458 18.66 20.82 28.99
N LEU A 459 18.42 21.27 27.75
CA LEU A 459 19.28 22.24 27.08
C LEU A 459 19.28 23.60 27.79
N GLN A 460 18.15 24.06 28.31
CA GLN A 460 18.08 25.28 29.11
C GLN A 460 18.93 25.18 30.39
N GLN A 461 18.88 24.05 31.09
CA GLN A 461 19.72 23.80 32.26
C GLN A 461 21.21 23.74 31.90
N GLU A 462 21.56 23.09 30.80
CA GLU A 462 22.95 23.00 30.33
C GLU A 462 23.50 24.40 29.96
N ILE A 463 22.70 25.23 29.28
CA ILE A 463 23.06 26.62 28.97
C ILE A 463 23.26 27.45 30.25
N GLU A 464 22.44 27.26 31.28
CA GLU A 464 22.63 27.95 32.58
C GLU A 464 23.93 27.54 33.27
N THR A 465 24.30 26.25 33.23
CA THR A 465 25.55 25.75 33.81
C THR A 465 26.80 26.20 33.05
N LEU A 466 26.73 26.28 31.71
CA LEU A 466 27.84 26.72 30.84
C LEU A 466 28.05 28.24 30.87
N ARG A 467 27.07 29.02 31.33
CA ARG A 467 27.16 30.49 31.41
C ARG A 467 28.00 31.02 32.58
N ALA A 468 28.56 30.15 33.41
CA ALA A 468 29.50 30.54 34.46
C ALA A 468 30.97 30.37 34.03
N PRO A 469 31.56 31.40 33.39
CA PRO A 469 32.96 31.71 33.61
C PRO A 469 33.11 33.08 34.29
N ALA A 470 34.08 33.18 35.20
CA ALA A 470 34.42 34.31 36.05
C ALA A 470 34.20 35.71 35.42
N GLN A 471 33.18 36.44 35.89
CA GLN A 471 33.10 37.89 35.69
C GLN A 471 34.15 38.57 36.58
N PHE A 472 35.23 39.06 35.98
CA PHE A 472 36.06 40.07 36.60
C PHE A 472 35.25 41.38 36.59
N GLU A 473 34.48 41.65 37.66
CA GLU A 473 33.77 42.92 37.81
C GLU A 473 34.78 44.04 38.10
N ILE A 474 34.96 44.94 37.13
CA ILE A 474 35.76 46.15 37.32
C ILE A 474 34.95 47.15 38.12
N GLY A 475 35.39 47.39 39.36
CA GLY A 475 34.78 48.37 40.25
C GLY A 475 34.97 49.81 39.77
N ASP A 476 34.16 50.72 40.32
CA ASP A 476 34.19 52.14 39.97
C ASP A 476 35.54 52.82 40.31
N LYS A 477 36.30 52.26 41.26
CA LYS A 477 37.65 52.75 41.62
C LYS A 477 38.64 52.61 40.47
N GLN A 478 38.67 51.44 39.82
CA GLN A 478 39.57 51.18 38.70
C GLN A 478 39.24 52.07 37.48
N VAL A 479 37.96 52.34 37.25
CA VAL A 479 37.52 53.26 36.19
C VAL A 479 38.02 54.68 36.45
N ALA A 480 37.98 55.13 37.70
CA ALA A 480 38.48 56.45 38.09
C ALA A 480 40.01 56.56 37.91
N GLU A 481 40.76 55.51 38.23
CA GLU A 481 42.23 55.46 38.03
C GLU A 481 42.60 55.52 36.54
N VAL A 482 41.85 54.83 35.67
CA VAL A 482 42.05 54.94 34.21
C VAL A 482 41.71 56.34 33.71
N GLU A 483 40.64 56.94 34.22
CA GLU A 483 40.27 58.30 33.84
C GLU A 483 41.34 59.33 34.23
N ASP A 484 41.93 59.21 35.43
CA ASP A 484 42.97 60.12 35.91
C ASP A 484 44.26 59.99 35.08
N ALA A 485 44.66 58.75 34.76
CA ALA A 485 45.80 58.50 33.88
C ALA A 485 45.59 59.08 32.47
N LEU A 486 44.39 58.93 31.90
CA LEU A 486 44.06 59.49 30.58
C LEU A 486 44.05 61.04 30.56
N LYS A 487 43.66 61.70 31.65
CA LYS A 487 43.73 63.18 31.76
C LYS A 487 45.15 63.71 31.70
N ARG A 488 46.13 62.90 32.14
CA ARG A 488 47.55 63.24 32.18
C ARG A 488 48.38 62.40 31.20
N LEU A 489 47.76 61.98 30.09
CA LEU A 489 48.33 61.02 29.14
C LEU A 489 49.73 61.41 28.62
N HIS A 490 50.02 62.70 28.48
CA HIS A 490 51.31 63.20 27.99
C HIS A 490 52.34 63.52 29.08
N ASP A 491 51.99 63.41 30.36
CA ASP A 491 52.92 63.59 31.48
C ASP A 491 53.53 62.24 31.87
N TYR A 492 54.60 61.86 31.18
CA TYR A 492 55.28 60.58 31.41
C TYR A 492 55.89 60.48 32.81
N SER A 493 56.21 61.60 33.46
CA SER A 493 56.67 61.58 34.84
C SER A 493 55.52 61.21 35.75
N TYR A 494 54.35 61.83 35.59
CA TYR A 494 53.18 61.45 36.39
C TYR A 494 52.74 59.99 36.16
N LEU A 495 52.74 59.54 34.91
CA LEU A 495 52.34 58.17 34.57
C LEU A 495 53.28 57.10 35.13
N GLY A 496 54.57 57.39 35.31
CA GLY A 496 55.54 56.43 35.86
C GLY A 496 55.32 56.10 37.34
N ASP A 497 54.75 57.03 38.11
CA ASP A 497 54.43 56.89 39.54
C ASP A 497 52.95 56.52 39.77
N HIS A 498 52.16 56.42 38.70
CA HIS A 498 50.73 56.11 38.78
C HIS A 498 50.49 54.64 39.19
N PRO A 499 49.46 54.32 39.99
CA PRO A 499 49.14 52.92 40.37
C PRO A 499 49.00 51.97 39.19
N LEU A 500 48.54 52.47 38.03
CA LEU A 500 48.40 51.67 36.81
C LEU A 500 49.73 51.26 36.16
N ALA A 501 50.84 51.93 36.48
CA ALA A 501 52.17 51.59 35.95
C ALA A 501 52.68 50.24 36.47
N ALA A 502 52.16 49.77 37.61
CA ALA A 502 52.47 48.46 38.18
C ALA A 502 51.86 47.28 37.41
N PHE A 503 50.96 47.53 36.45
CA PHE A 503 50.33 46.52 35.59
C PHE A 503 50.94 46.49 34.17
N VAL A 504 51.97 47.29 33.89
CA VAL A 504 52.63 47.38 32.57
C VAL A 504 54.13 47.18 32.73
N THR A 505 54.51 46.21 33.58
CA THR A 505 55.82 46.14 34.25
C THR A 505 56.91 45.42 33.45
N LEU A 506 56.81 45.39 32.12
CA LEU A 506 57.72 44.63 31.27
C LEU A 506 58.55 45.49 30.30
N SER A 507 58.58 46.82 30.44
CA SER A 507 59.34 47.67 29.52
C SER A 507 59.82 48.97 30.15
N GLY A 508 60.92 48.91 30.93
CA GLY A 508 61.66 50.12 31.32
C GLY A 508 62.46 50.03 32.61
N ALA A 509 63.77 50.31 32.53
CA ALA A 509 64.64 50.37 33.72
C ALA A 509 64.44 51.66 34.54
N THR A 510 63.82 52.70 33.95
CA THR A 510 63.62 54.00 34.60
C THR A 510 62.15 54.35 34.81
N HIS A 511 61.90 55.27 35.73
CA HIS A 511 60.57 55.81 36.00
C HIS A 511 59.87 56.40 34.75
N LEU A 512 60.61 57.12 33.91
CA LEU A 512 60.11 57.68 32.64
C LEU A 512 59.77 56.60 31.61
N ASP A 513 60.50 55.48 31.59
CA ASP A 513 60.21 54.38 30.68
C ASP A 513 58.92 53.65 31.07
N ARG A 514 58.66 53.47 32.37
CA ARG A 514 57.39 52.94 32.88
C ARG A 514 56.21 53.85 32.50
N GLY A 515 56.38 55.16 32.58
CA GLY A 515 55.39 56.13 32.12
C GLY A 515 55.09 56.04 30.63
N LYS A 516 56.12 55.83 29.79
CA LYS A 516 55.95 55.60 28.35
C LYS A 516 55.26 54.28 28.04
N ALA A 517 55.58 53.21 28.77
CA ALA A 517 54.93 51.91 28.62
C ALA A 517 53.45 51.99 28.97
N LEU A 518 53.10 52.64 30.09
CA LEU A 518 51.70 52.86 30.48
C LEU A 518 50.95 53.72 29.45
N ASN A 519 51.58 54.79 28.93
CA ASN A 519 51.01 55.59 27.85
C ASN A 519 50.68 54.73 26.62
N ALA A 520 51.63 53.91 26.15
CA ALA A 520 51.43 53.02 25.01
C ALA A 520 50.31 52.00 25.25
N ALA A 521 50.23 51.43 26.46
CA ALA A 521 49.19 50.49 26.83
C ALA A 521 47.79 51.13 26.86
N LEU A 522 47.67 52.36 27.38
CA LEU A 522 46.41 53.12 27.39
C LEU A 522 45.95 53.49 25.98
N ILE A 523 46.86 53.92 25.10
CA ILE A 523 46.54 54.20 23.69
C ILE A 523 46.10 52.91 22.98
N ALA A 524 46.82 51.80 23.17
CA ALA A 524 46.45 50.51 22.60
C ALA A 524 45.09 50.01 23.11
N ALA A 525 44.75 50.24 24.38
CA ALA A 525 43.46 49.89 24.95
C ALA A 525 42.32 50.76 24.38
N ILE A 526 42.56 52.04 24.08
CA ILE A 526 41.60 52.89 23.35
C ILE A 526 41.44 52.38 21.91
N GLU A 527 42.53 52.05 21.21
CA GLU A 527 42.48 51.53 19.84
C GLU A 527 41.70 50.21 19.73
N LYS A 528 41.71 49.35 20.75
CA LYS A 528 40.85 48.16 20.79
C LYS A 528 39.35 48.45 20.76
N LEU A 529 38.93 49.67 21.13
CA LEU A 529 37.54 50.10 21.01
C LEU A 529 37.16 50.53 19.59
N ARG A 530 38.13 50.65 18.69
CA ARG A 530 37.90 51.06 17.31
C ARG A 530 37.11 49.98 16.57
N PRO A 531 35.92 50.30 16.03
CA PRO A 531 35.16 49.36 15.19
C PRO A 531 35.92 49.02 13.90
N ALA A 532 35.59 47.88 13.29
CA ALA A 532 36.17 47.48 12.02
C ALA A 532 35.75 48.44 10.89
N GLY A 533 36.72 48.99 10.15
CA GLY A 533 36.49 49.89 9.00
C GLY A 533 37.37 51.14 8.99
N THR A 534 37.26 51.94 7.93
CA THR A 534 37.86 53.29 7.87
C THR A 534 37.00 54.26 8.68
N GLU A 535 37.63 55.15 9.45
CA GLU A 535 36.88 56.15 10.24
C GLU A 535 36.05 57.02 9.27
N PRO A 536 34.72 57.08 9.45
CA PRO A 536 33.87 57.91 8.62
C PRO A 536 34.29 59.38 8.72
N ARG A 537 34.50 60.04 7.59
CA ARG A 537 34.84 61.48 7.54
C ARG A 537 33.68 62.38 7.99
N GLU A 538 32.46 61.86 7.94
CA GLU A 538 31.23 62.52 8.38
C GLU A 538 30.71 61.90 9.69
N LEU A 539 29.55 62.35 10.18
CA LEU A 539 28.94 61.99 11.47
C LEU A 539 29.16 60.50 11.83
N PRO A 540 30.00 60.18 12.85
CA PRO A 540 30.31 58.80 13.18
C PRO A 540 29.05 58.04 13.63
N PRO A 541 28.82 56.81 13.14
CA PRO A 541 27.75 55.93 13.63
C PRO A 541 27.89 55.66 15.13
N ARG A 542 26.78 55.31 15.80
CA ARG A 542 26.75 55.12 17.27
C ARG A 542 27.79 54.12 17.81
N GLU A 543 28.18 53.14 17.02
CA GLU A 543 29.21 52.16 17.37
C GLU A 543 30.61 52.78 17.49
N TRP A 544 30.90 53.87 16.77
CA TRP A 544 32.15 54.62 16.83
C TRP A 544 32.20 55.60 18.00
N HIS A 545 31.04 55.91 18.61
CA HIS A 545 30.94 56.93 19.65
C HIS A 545 31.86 56.67 20.86
N PRO A 546 31.99 55.44 21.40
CA PRO A 546 32.92 55.16 22.51
C PRO A 546 34.38 55.47 22.18
N TYR A 547 34.85 55.02 21.01
CA TYR A 547 36.23 55.24 20.54
C TYR A 547 36.49 56.73 20.27
N VAL A 548 35.63 57.38 19.47
CA VAL A 548 35.78 58.80 19.11
C VAL A 548 35.69 59.69 20.37
N THR A 549 34.79 59.36 21.31
CA THR A 549 34.66 60.12 22.58
C THR A 549 35.96 60.12 23.39
N LEU A 550 36.66 59.00 23.49
CA LEU A 550 37.92 58.93 24.26
C LEU A 550 39.12 59.43 23.46
N CYS A 551 39.21 59.10 22.17
CA CYS A 551 40.29 59.54 21.31
C CYS A 551 40.31 61.07 21.18
N ASP A 552 39.17 61.70 20.90
CA ASP A 552 39.11 63.15 20.79
C ASP A 552 39.32 63.86 22.13
N ALA A 553 38.77 63.33 23.23
CA ALA A 553 38.87 63.97 24.54
C ALA A 553 40.27 63.89 25.16
N TYR A 554 41.01 62.80 24.94
CA TYR A 554 42.27 62.53 25.65
C TYR A 554 43.51 62.48 24.77
N ILE A 555 43.38 62.09 23.50
CA ILE A 555 44.51 62.02 22.56
C ILE A 555 44.60 63.32 21.75
N HIS A 556 43.46 63.81 21.23
CA HIS A 556 43.42 65.06 20.45
C HIS A 556 43.17 66.31 21.30
N GLY A 557 42.78 66.16 22.57
CA GLY A 557 42.56 67.27 23.51
C GLY A 557 41.41 68.21 23.13
N GLN A 558 40.43 67.74 22.35
CA GLN A 558 39.27 68.53 21.95
C GLN A 558 38.35 68.81 23.13
N SER A 559 37.64 69.95 23.10
CA SER A 559 36.71 70.27 24.19
C SER A 559 35.48 69.36 24.14
N ASN A 560 34.93 69.00 25.31
CA ASN A 560 33.69 68.19 25.37
C ASN A 560 32.56 68.79 24.52
N ARG A 561 32.49 70.13 24.44
CA ARG A 561 31.47 70.84 23.65
C ARG A 561 31.63 70.58 22.15
N GLU A 562 32.85 70.58 21.64
CA GLU A 562 33.15 70.26 20.24
C GLU A 562 32.86 68.79 19.93
N ILE A 563 33.21 67.88 20.83
CA ILE A 563 32.94 66.45 20.65
C ILE A 563 31.44 66.17 20.64
N MET A 564 30.68 66.77 21.56
CA MET A 564 29.21 66.67 21.59
C MET A 564 28.56 67.21 20.32
N ALA A 565 29.06 68.33 19.81
CA ALA A 565 28.61 68.90 18.54
C ALA A 565 28.96 67.99 17.35
N ARG A 566 30.19 67.45 17.30
CA ARG A 566 30.65 66.51 16.26
C ARG A 566 29.81 65.24 16.23
N LEU A 567 29.46 64.69 17.39
CA LEU A 567 28.70 63.45 17.51
C LEU A 567 27.17 63.64 17.50
N TYR A 568 26.66 64.88 17.51
CA TYR A 568 25.24 65.21 17.64
C TYR A 568 24.57 64.51 18.84
N VAL A 569 25.22 64.55 20.01
CA VAL A 569 24.72 63.93 21.24
C VAL A 569 24.48 64.95 22.34
N SER A 570 23.47 64.72 23.18
CA SER A 570 23.23 65.52 24.38
C SER A 570 24.31 65.28 25.44
N GLU A 571 24.51 66.26 26.33
CA GLU A 571 25.46 66.19 27.45
C GLU A 571 25.29 64.94 28.33
N ALA A 572 24.03 64.61 28.67
CA ALA A 572 23.73 63.41 29.43
C ALA A 572 24.14 62.12 28.68
N THR A 573 23.99 62.09 27.36
CA THR A 573 24.38 60.94 26.53
C THR A 573 25.89 60.85 26.41
N PHE A 574 26.58 61.97 26.19
CA PHE A 574 28.04 62.05 26.17
C PHE A 574 28.67 61.50 27.46
N HIS A 575 28.20 61.94 28.64
CA HIS A 575 28.74 61.44 29.91
C HIS A 575 28.41 59.96 30.19
N ARG A 576 27.32 59.42 29.64
CA ARG A 576 27.03 57.98 29.71
C ARG A 576 27.93 57.18 28.78
N THR A 577 28.11 57.63 27.55
CA THR A 577 29.01 57.00 26.57
C THR A 577 30.44 57.03 27.05
N ARG A 578 30.93 58.17 27.54
CA ARG A 578 32.29 58.31 28.11
C ARG A 578 32.52 57.36 29.29
N ARG A 579 31.58 57.27 30.25
CA ARG A 579 31.70 56.34 31.39
C ARG A 579 31.71 54.88 30.95
N ARG A 580 30.86 54.51 29.98
CA ARG A 580 30.84 53.17 29.40
C ARG A 580 32.14 52.84 28.67
N ALA A 581 32.68 53.79 27.91
CA ALA A 581 33.93 53.66 27.19
C ALA A 581 35.11 53.50 28.16
N LEU A 582 35.18 54.31 29.23
CA LEU A 582 36.23 54.20 30.26
C LEU A 582 36.21 52.82 30.95
N ARG A 583 35.03 52.27 31.27
CA ARG A 583 34.91 50.90 31.77
C ARG A 583 35.43 49.86 30.80
N ALA A 584 35.16 50.04 29.50
CA ALA A 584 35.63 49.12 28.47
C ALA A 584 37.16 49.21 28.31
N VAL A 585 37.76 50.41 28.38
CA VAL A 585 39.22 50.58 28.38
C VAL A 585 39.84 49.95 29.61
N ALA A 586 39.28 50.16 30.80
CA ALA A 586 39.74 49.50 32.01
C ALA A 586 39.74 47.97 31.84
N LYS A 587 38.65 47.41 31.29
CA LYS A 587 38.54 45.97 30.99
C LYS A 587 39.61 45.49 30.03
N ALA A 588 39.78 46.17 28.91
CA ALA A 588 40.80 45.83 27.93
C ALA A 588 42.22 45.90 28.51
N LEU A 589 42.51 46.88 29.37
CA LEU A 589 43.82 47.05 30.02
C LEU A 589 44.15 45.88 30.96
N PHE A 590 43.20 45.47 31.82
CA PHE A 590 43.40 44.33 32.72
C PHE A 590 43.46 42.98 31.99
N GLU A 591 42.70 42.82 30.91
CA GLU A 591 42.81 41.64 30.04
C GLU A 591 44.16 41.59 29.31
N MET A 592 44.70 42.74 28.90
CA MET A 592 46.02 42.83 28.27
C MET A 592 47.15 42.49 29.22
N ASP A 593 47.09 42.95 30.47
CA ASP A 593 48.04 42.56 31.52
C ASP A 593 47.93 41.06 31.85
N SER A 594 46.71 40.54 32.00
CA SER A 594 46.49 39.10 32.22
C SER A 594 47.07 38.24 31.09
N ALA A 595 46.88 38.64 29.83
CA ALA A 595 47.45 37.95 28.67
C ALA A 595 48.98 38.07 28.59
N ALA A 596 49.55 39.21 28.98
CA ALA A 596 51.00 39.42 29.01
C ALA A 596 51.67 38.60 30.14
N ASN A 597 51.01 38.46 31.30
CA ASN A 597 51.48 37.64 32.42
C ASN A 597 51.33 36.13 32.18
N LEU A 598 50.49 35.70 31.22
CA LEU A 598 50.34 34.29 30.82
C LEU A 598 51.37 33.84 29.77
N LEU A 599 52.08 34.78 29.13
CA LEU A 599 53.10 34.51 28.10
C LEU A 599 54.54 34.60 28.63
N ASN A 600 54.70 34.84 29.94
CA ASN A 600 55.93 34.70 30.72
C ASN A 600 55.76 33.56 31.72
#